data_AF-M3GWW9-F1
#
_entry.id   AF-M3GWW9-F1
#
_cell.length_a   1.000
_cell.length_b   1.000
_cell.length_c   1.000
_cell.angle_alpha   90.00
_cell.angle_beta   90.00
_cell.angle_gamma   90.00
#
_symmetry.space_group_name_H-M   'P 1'
#
loop_
_entity.id
_entity.type
_entity.pdbx_description
1 polymer ?
#
loop_
_entity_poly.entity_id
_entity_poly.type
_entity_poly.pdbx_seq_one_letter_code
_entity_poly.pdbx_strand_id
1 'polypeptide(L)'
;IGFAQQEEAAQICKEGNLIIPCNFTHAAIIGETGCGKTTSMIYPNLLDRMQRGHGIFVFDYKGCEGDAVKALAKRAGRLKDVVVVGTFLGEKINLVQDISARDFKNAASARMQSRNDSLWQEYGANLTLTIFNFLKTLSEFVDVAKKYNVRGFDAAIKLSSTYPFNIHTIRNLTQELLKFNEFLASIKRYLSPNPYLVNGEKKEVRLRFRDLLTARQNLIDIMSRFDVTNAKDNEKIANDFRNLSIMTTVINELADDETMNADKTVSRSI
;
A
#
# COMPACT_ATOMS: atom_id res chain seq x y z
N ILE A 1 1.74 -15.16 30.69
CA ILE A 1 2.49 -13.89 30.64
C ILE A 1 3.59 -14.01 31.68
N GLY A 2 4.76 -14.50 31.27
CA GLY A 2 5.86 -14.81 32.18
C GLY A 2 6.72 -13.57 32.37
N PHE A 3 6.69 -12.97 33.55
CA PHE A 3 7.75 -12.05 33.97
C PHE A 3 8.97 -12.91 34.27
N ALA A 4 10.01 -12.79 33.45
CA ALA A 4 11.30 -13.37 33.79
C ALA A 4 11.92 -12.52 34.90
N GLN A 5 11.62 -12.85 36.15
CA GLN A 5 12.46 -12.51 37.29
C GLN A 5 13.55 -13.60 37.34
N GLN A 6 14.63 -13.41 36.58
CA GLN A 6 15.88 -14.12 36.82
C GLN A 6 16.83 -13.12 37.48
N GLU A 7 16.90 -13.19 38.81
CA GLU A 7 17.82 -12.41 39.66
C GLU A 7 19.31 -12.71 39.38
N GLU A 8 19.64 -13.68 38.53
CA GLU A 8 21.02 -14.01 38.16
C GLU A 8 21.46 -13.51 36.76
N ALA A 9 20.54 -12.94 35.96
CA ALA A 9 20.89 -12.37 34.64
C ALA A 9 21.04 -10.84 34.66
N ALA A 10 20.88 -10.19 35.81
CA ALA A 10 21.04 -8.76 36.00
C ALA A 10 22.52 -8.33 36.08
N GLN A 11 23.38 -8.84 35.19
CA GLN A 11 24.59 -8.12 34.79
C GLN A 11 24.27 -7.28 33.55
N ILE A 12 23.29 -6.39 33.66
CA ILE A 12 23.08 -5.35 32.67
C ILE A 12 23.97 -4.18 33.06
N CYS A 13 25.11 -4.12 32.37
CA CYS A 13 26.04 -2.99 32.18
C CYS A 13 27.39 -3.10 32.89
N LYS A 14 28.42 -3.39 32.08
CA LYS A 14 29.69 -2.67 32.26
C LYS A 14 29.40 -1.17 32.12
N GLU A 15 30.00 -0.36 32.98
CA GLU A 15 29.98 1.10 32.90
C GLU A 15 30.15 1.57 31.45
N GLY A 16 29.20 2.37 30.96
CA GLY A 16 29.41 3.14 29.73
C GLY A 16 28.25 3.14 28.73
N ASN A 17 27.48 2.07 28.55
CA ASN A 17 26.34 2.07 27.60
C ASN A 17 25.32 0.97 27.92
N LEU A 18 24.05 1.36 28.15
CA LEU A 18 22.91 0.45 28.36
C LEU A 18 22.44 -0.15 27.03
N ILE A 19 23.23 -1.06 26.46
CA ILE A 19 22.89 -1.79 25.22
C ILE A 19 22.14 -3.07 25.58
N ILE A 20 20.94 -3.20 25.04
CA ILE A 20 20.11 -4.39 25.20
C ILE A 20 20.67 -5.47 24.25
N PRO A 21 21.00 -6.69 24.74
CA PRO A 21 21.63 -7.77 23.95
C PRO A 21 20.89 -8.11 22.65
N CYS A 22 21.52 -8.65 21.60
CA CYS A 22 20.77 -9.00 20.36
C CYS A 22 19.84 -10.22 20.49
N ASN A 23 19.96 -10.99 21.58
CA ASN A 23 19.30 -12.28 21.76
C ASN A 23 17.97 -12.21 22.55
N PHE A 24 17.51 -11.03 22.97
CA PHE A 24 16.16 -10.89 23.52
C PHE A 24 15.11 -10.81 22.40
N THR A 25 13.89 -11.29 22.68
CA THR A 25 12.77 -11.22 21.74
C THR A 25 12.08 -9.86 21.77
N HIS A 26 11.81 -9.32 22.96
CA HIS A 26 11.22 -7.99 23.16
C HIS A 26 11.80 -7.29 24.39
N ALA A 27 11.79 -5.95 24.39
CA ALA A 27 12.19 -5.13 25.54
C ALA A 27 11.19 -4.00 25.76
N ALA A 28 10.94 -3.66 27.02
CA ALA A 28 10.09 -2.54 27.41
C ALA A 28 10.90 -1.56 28.27
N ILE A 29 10.86 -0.27 27.93
CA ILE A 29 11.56 0.81 28.65
C ILE A 29 10.49 1.73 29.25
N ILE A 30 10.40 1.78 30.57
CA ILE A 30 9.35 2.50 31.31
C ILE A 30 9.99 3.60 32.16
N GLY A 31 9.33 4.74 32.24
CA GLY A 31 9.76 5.89 33.05
C GLY A 31 9.02 7.17 32.66
N GLU A 32 9.11 8.19 33.50
CA GLU A 32 8.43 9.48 33.29
C GLU A 32 9.04 10.30 32.15
N THR A 33 8.28 11.26 31.61
CA THR A 33 8.82 12.20 30.60
C THR A 33 9.99 12.98 31.19
N GLY A 34 11.08 13.11 30.45
CA GLY A 34 12.29 13.79 30.92
C GLY A 34 13.31 12.89 31.66
N CYS A 35 12.98 11.64 31.98
CA CYS A 35 13.91 10.74 32.69
C CYS A 35 15.01 10.12 31.80
N GLY A 36 15.19 10.62 30.57
CA GLY A 36 16.26 10.18 29.67
C GLY A 36 16.02 8.88 28.89
N LYS A 37 14.79 8.32 28.84
CA LYS A 37 14.51 7.08 28.07
C LYS A 37 15.04 7.12 26.64
N THR A 38 14.75 8.20 25.92
CA THR A 38 15.13 8.35 24.51
C THR A 38 16.64 8.42 24.37
N THR A 39 17.28 9.35 25.10
CA THR A 39 18.71 9.65 24.98
C THR A 39 19.61 8.56 25.54
N SER A 40 19.22 7.93 26.65
CA SER A 40 20.06 6.97 27.39
C SER A 40 19.81 5.51 27.03
N MET A 41 18.64 5.18 26.47
CA MET A 41 18.27 3.80 26.12
C MET A 41 17.94 3.63 24.65
N ILE A 42 17.01 4.43 24.10
CA ILE A 42 16.54 4.21 22.72
C ILE A 42 17.65 4.53 21.69
N TYR A 43 18.24 5.72 21.73
CA TYR A 43 19.26 6.12 20.75
C TYR A 43 20.52 5.24 20.75
N PRO A 44 21.11 4.87 21.91
CA PRO A 44 22.26 3.98 21.92
C PRO A 44 21.96 2.62 21.30
N ASN A 45 20.77 2.07 21.58
CA ASN A 45 20.34 0.80 20.99
C ASN A 45 20.06 0.92 19.49
N LEU A 46 19.42 2.00 19.04
CA LEU A 46 19.23 2.26 17.61
C LEU A 46 20.57 2.32 16.88
N LEU A 47 21.55 3.06 17.41
CA LEU A 47 22.88 3.16 16.81
C LEU A 47 23.60 1.80 16.77
N ASP A 48 23.61 1.05 17.88
CA ASP A 48 24.20 -0.29 17.95
C ASP A 48 23.58 -1.22 16.89
N ARG A 49 22.26 -1.23 16.75
CA ARG A 49 21.56 -2.03 15.73
C ARG A 49 21.90 -1.61 14.31
N MET A 50 21.97 -0.30 14.03
CA MET A 50 22.34 0.20 12.71
C MET A 50 23.77 -0.20 12.34
N GLN A 51 24.71 -0.08 13.28
CA GLN A 51 26.14 -0.43 13.11
C GLN A 51 26.35 -1.93 12.90
N ARG A 52 25.51 -2.76 13.52
CA ARG A 52 25.48 -4.22 13.29
C ARG A 52 24.77 -4.64 12.00
N GLY A 53 24.28 -3.68 11.21
CA GLY A 53 23.61 -3.96 9.94
C GLY A 53 22.16 -4.39 10.04
N HIS A 54 21.50 -4.23 11.20
CA HIS A 54 20.09 -4.61 11.36
C HIS A 54 19.17 -3.62 10.62
N GLY A 55 18.05 -4.12 10.08
CA GLY A 55 16.93 -3.28 9.68
C GLY A 55 16.16 -2.80 10.91
N ILE A 56 15.76 -1.53 10.93
CA ILE A 56 15.04 -0.95 12.07
C ILE A 56 13.81 -0.23 11.57
N PHE A 57 12.69 -0.49 12.21
CA PHE A 57 11.44 0.20 11.98
C PHE A 57 11.10 1.05 13.22
N VAL A 58 10.99 2.37 13.03
CA VAL A 58 10.79 3.34 14.12
C VAL A 58 9.42 3.97 13.97
N PHE A 59 8.60 3.86 15.02
CA PHE A 59 7.36 4.61 15.16
C PHE A 59 7.61 5.83 16.03
N ASP A 60 7.68 7.00 15.41
CA ASP A 60 7.79 8.28 16.12
C ASP A 60 6.41 8.89 16.33
N TYR A 61 5.78 8.53 17.46
CA TYR A 61 4.45 9.04 17.81
C TYR A 61 4.44 10.55 18.11
N LYS A 62 5.57 11.11 18.56
CA LYS A 62 5.65 12.53 18.94
C LYS A 62 6.07 13.44 17.78
N GLY A 63 6.60 12.86 16.69
CA GLY A 63 6.99 13.57 15.48
C GLY A 63 8.28 14.40 15.61
N CYS A 64 9.08 14.19 16.65
CA CYS A 64 10.28 14.98 16.94
C CYS A 64 11.59 14.21 16.80
N GLU A 65 11.54 12.92 16.49
CA GLU A 65 12.68 12.00 16.52
C GLU A 65 13.32 11.79 15.14
N GLY A 66 12.67 12.24 14.06
CA GLY A 66 13.11 12.02 12.68
C GLY A 66 14.54 12.48 12.40
N ASP A 67 14.92 13.68 12.84
CA ASP A 67 16.27 14.21 12.64
C ASP A 67 17.32 13.50 13.48
N ALA A 68 16.95 13.09 14.70
CA ALA A 68 17.83 12.30 15.57
C ALA A 68 18.10 10.92 14.94
N VAL A 69 17.08 10.23 14.44
CA VAL A 69 17.23 8.94 13.74
C VAL A 69 18.11 9.08 12.50
N LYS A 70 17.92 10.12 11.69
CA LYS A 70 18.80 10.41 10.53
C LYS A 70 20.24 10.67 10.95
N ALA A 71 20.46 11.41 12.04
CA ALA A 71 21.80 11.66 12.57
C ALA A 71 22.48 10.36 13.04
N LEU A 72 21.74 9.46 13.69
CA LEU A 72 22.25 8.13 14.08
C LEU A 72 22.58 7.28 12.85
N ALA A 73 21.71 7.26 11.84
CA ALA A 73 21.95 6.53 10.59
C ALA A 73 23.18 7.07 9.84
N LYS A 74 23.37 8.39 9.81
CA LYS A 74 24.58 9.03 9.27
C LYS A 74 25.83 8.59 10.04
N ARG A 75 25.79 8.55 11.37
CA ARG A 75 26.89 8.03 12.20
C ARG A 75 27.19 6.56 11.95
N ALA A 76 26.20 5.77 11.56
CA ALA A 76 26.37 4.37 11.18
C ALA A 76 26.76 4.16 9.70
N GLY A 77 26.90 5.23 8.91
CA GLY A 77 27.20 5.12 7.46
C GLY A 77 26.03 4.63 6.60
N ARG A 78 24.79 4.71 7.11
CA ARG A 78 23.58 4.14 6.50
C ARG A 78 22.49 5.17 6.20
N LEU A 79 22.84 6.47 6.13
CA LEU A 79 21.86 7.52 5.84
C LEU A 79 21.10 7.28 4.53
N LYS A 80 21.76 6.71 3.52
CA LYS A 80 21.16 6.36 2.21
C LYS A 80 20.08 5.27 2.30
N ASP A 81 20.05 4.50 3.38
CA ASP A 81 19.08 3.42 3.60
C ASP A 81 17.83 3.92 4.35
N VAL A 82 17.81 5.19 4.80
CA VAL A 82 16.72 5.73 5.61
C VAL A 82 15.55 6.14 4.72
N VAL A 83 14.42 5.46 4.89
CA VAL A 83 13.14 5.83 4.30
C VAL A 83 12.26 6.43 5.39
N VAL A 84 11.80 7.66 5.19
CA VAL A 84 10.85 8.30 6.11
C VAL A 84 9.46 8.27 5.49
N VAL A 85 8.70 7.30 5.96
CA VAL A 85 7.27 7.13 5.74
C VAL A 85 6.60 8.26 6.52
N GLY A 86 5.74 9.07 5.90
CA GLY A 86 4.94 10.01 6.70
C GLY A 86 5.46 11.44 6.74
N THR A 87 6.18 11.91 5.72
CA THR A 87 6.65 13.30 5.67
C THR A 87 6.30 13.99 4.37
N PHE A 88 5.92 15.26 4.47
CA PHE A 88 5.55 16.11 3.32
C PHE A 88 6.65 16.20 2.24
N LEU A 89 7.92 16.09 2.66
CA LEU A 89 9.12 16.22 1.82
C LEU A 89 9.90 14.89 1.65
N GLY A 90 9.41 13.77 2.18
CA GLY A 90 10.09 12.47 2.13
C GLY A 90 9.87 11.70 0.83
N GLU A 91 10.58 10.57 0.69
CA GLU A 91 10.27 9.61 -0.37
C GLU A 91 8.87 9.03 -0.15
N LYS A 92 8.03 9.17 -1.18
CA LYS A 92 6.65 8.69 -1.15
C LYS A 92 6.64 7.22 -1.50
N ILE A 93 6.04 6.42 -0.64
CA ILE A 93 5.98 4.96 -0.79
C ILE A 93 4.59 4.57 -1.29
N ASN A 94 4.53 3.61 -2.20
CA ASN A 94 3.27 3.01 -2.64
C ASN A 94 2.92 1.85 -1.70
N LEU A 95 2.11 2.11 -0.67
CA LEU A 95 1.78 1.11 0.35
C LEU A 95 1.11 -0.15 -0.21
N VAL A 96 0.48 -0.06 -1.37
CA VAL A 96 -0.22 -1.18 -2.00
C VAL A 96 0.63 -1.99 -2.98
N GLN A 97 1.86 -1.57 -3.26
CA GLN A 97 2.73 -2.24 -4.23
C GLN A 97 3.04 -3.68 -3.81
N ASP A 98 3.45 -3.85 -2.55
CA ASP A 98 3.94 -5.13 -2.02
C ASP A 98 2.94 -5.85 -1.11
N ILE A 99 1.77 -5.25 -0.86
CA ILE A 99 0.73 -5.91 -0.07
C ILE A 99 0.13 -7.08 -0.86
N SER A 100 -0.14 -8.19 -0.16
CA SER A 100 -0.87 -9.30 -0.75
C SER A 100 -2.37 -8.93 -0.91
N ALA A 101 -3.05 -9.52 -1.89
CA ALA A 101 -4.49 -9.35 -2.06
C ALA A 101 -5.28 -9.69 -0.78
N ARG A 102 -4.81 -10.71 -0.04
CA ARG A 102 -5.38 -11.13 1.25
C ARG A 102 -5.19 -10.06 2.32
N ASP A 103 -3.97 -9.56 2.48
CA ASP A 103 -3.65 -8.57 3.52
C ASP A 103 -4.31 -7.24 3.21
N PHE A 104 -4.42 -6.85 1.93
CA PHE A 104 -5.17 -5.68 1.51
C PHE A 104 -6.66 -5.80 1.86
N LYS A 105 -7.29 -6.94 1.51
CA LYS A 105 -8.68 -7.20 1.87
C LYS A 105 -8.86 -7.15 3.39
N ASN A 106 -8.01 -7.82 4.15
CA ASN A 106 -8.09 -7.84 5.61
C ASN A 106 -7.91 -6.44 6.21
N ALA A 107 -6.96 -5.65 5.70
CA ALA A 107 -6.68 -4.29 6.17
C ALA A 107 -7.83 -3.32 5.85
N ALA A 108 -8.48 -3.49 4.69
CA ALA A 108 -9.67 -2.76 4.30
C ALA A 108 -10.87 -3.17 5.19
N SER A 109 -11.18 -4.47 5.26
CA SER A 109 -12.30 -5.02 6.03
C SER A 109 -12.21 -4.68 7.52
N ALA A 110 -11.02 -4.77 8.15
CA ALA A 110 -10.85 -4.50 9.58
C ALA A 110 -11.19 -3.05 9.98
N ARG A 111 -11.14 -2.13 9.02
CA ARG A 111 -11.41 -0.70 9.22
C ARG A 111 -12.78 -0.26 8.70
N MET A 112 -13.44 -1.09 7.90
CA MET A 112 -14.84 -0.90 7.50
C MET A 112 -15.76 -1.21 8.70
N GLN A 113 -15.80 -0.33 9.70
CA GLN A 113 -16.69 -0.53 10.85
C GLN A 113 -18.14 -0.15 10.48
N SER A 114 -19.03 -1.13 10.51
CA SER A 114 -20.45 -0.90 10.80
C SER A 114 -20.88 -1.85 11.91
N ARG A 115 -21.54 -1.32 12.95
CA ARG A 115 -21.96 -2.11 14.13
C ARG A 115 -22.98 -3.21 13.81
N ASN A 116 -23.53 -3.31 12.59
CA ASN A 116 -24.68 -4.18 12.30
C ASN A 116 -24.78 -4.77 10.88
N ASP A 117 -23.78 -4.67 9.99
CA ASP A 117 -23.96 -5.19 8.62
C ASP A 117 -22.68 -5.78 7.98
N SER A 118 -22.37 -7.03 8.35
CA SER A 118 -21.23 -7.80 7.83
C SER A 118 -21.31 -8.06 6.32
N LEU A 119 -22.53 -8.18 5.78
CA LEU A 119 -22.77 -8.39 4.34
C LEU A 119 -22.26 -7.22 3.50
N TRP A 120 -22.57 -5.99 3.92
CA TRP A 120 -22.16 -4.79 3.22
C TRP A 120 -20.65 -4.50 3.33
N GLN A 121 -20.04 -4.84 4.47
CA GLN A 121 -18.59 -4.76 4.64
C GLN A 121 -17.86 -5.74 3.71
N GLU A 122 -18.29 -7.00 3.70
CA GLU A 122 -17.73 -8.03 2.82
C GLU A 122 -17.90 -7.66 1.34
N TYR A 123 -19.04 -7.07 1.01
CA TYR A 123 -19.32 -6.56 -0.33
C TYR A 123 -18.38 -5.39 -0.72
N GLY A 124 -18.27 -4.35 0.11
CA GLY A 124 -17.36 -3.22 -0.14
C GLY A 124 -15.90 -3.66 -0.25
N ALA A 125 -15.47 -4.58 0.61
CA ALA A 125 -14.13 -5.16 0.58
C ALA A 125 -13.86 -5.96 -0.71
N ASN A 126 -14.81 -6.81 -1.14
CA ASN A 126 -14.67 -7.57 -2.38
C ASN A 126 -14.64 -6.68 -3.62
N LEU A 127 -15.39 -5.58 -3.63
CA LEU A 127 -15.39 -4.60 -4.73
C LEU A 127 -14.05 -3.87 -4.81
N THR A 128 -13.56 -3.37 -3.68
CA THR A 128 -12.26 -2.71 -3.58
C THR A 128 -11.13 -3.67 -3.99
N LEU A 129 -11.21 -4.92 -3.53
CA LEU A 129 -10.25 -5.97 -3.89
C LEU A 129 -10.24 -6.25 -5.40
N THR A 130 -11.40 -6.21 -6.05
CA THR A 130 -11.50 -6.45 -7.49
C THR A 130 -10.81 -5.35 -8.29
N ILE A 131 -10.98 -4.08 -7.88
CA ILE A 131 -10.24 -2.94 -8.45
C ILE A 131 -8.73 -3.10 -8.20
N PHE A 132 -8.33 -3.41 -6.97
CA PHE A 132 -6.95 -3.65 -6.59
C PHE A 132 -6.29 -4.73 -7.47
N ASN A 133 -6.94 -5.90 -7.62
CA ASN A 133 -6.41 -7.02 -8.39
C ASN A 133 -6.24 -6.65 -9.87
N PHE A 134 -7.20 -5.93 -10.44
CA PHE A 134 -7.10 -5.48 -11.82
C PHE A 134 -5.94 -4.48 -12.01
N LEU A 135 -5.83 -3.46 -11.16
CA LEU A 135 -4.75 -2.46 -11.28
C LEU A 135 -3.37 -3.10 -11.09
N LYS A 136 -3.24 -4.02 -10.12
CA LYS A 136 -2.01 -4.77 -9.87
C LYS A 136 -1.60 -5.59 -11.08
N THR A 137 -2.52 -6.42 -11.62
CA THR A 137 -2.24 -7.26 -12.78
C THR A 137 -1.96 -6.45 -14.05
N LEU A 138 -2.61 -5.29 -14.21
CA LEU A 138 -2.32 -4.36 -15.31
C LEU A 138 -0.90 -3.80 -15.19
N SER A 139 -0.49 -3.34 -14.00
CA SER A 139 0.86 -2.84 -13.76
C SER A 139 1.92 -3.90 -14.03
N GLU A 140 1.75 -5.11 -13.46
CA GLU A 140 2.67 -6.23 -13.65
C GLU A 140 2.79 -6.65 -15.12
N PHE A 141 1.67 -6.65 -15.86
CA PHE A 141 1.68 -6.92 -17.29
C PHE A 141 2.43 -5.85 -18.07
N VAL A 142 2.19 -4.56 -17.80
CA VAL A 142 2.86 -3.45 -18.48
C VAL A 142 4.36 -3.46 -18.24
N ASP A 143 4.80 -3.78 -17.02
CA ASP A 143 6.23 -3.89 -16.70
C ASP A 143 6.90 -5.01 -17.50
N VAL A 144 6.25 -6.19 -17.58
CA VAL A 144 6.75 -7.33 -18.37
C VAL A 144 6.71 -7.04 -19.88
N ALA A 145 5.66 -6.39 -20.38
CA ALA A 145 5.55 -5.99 -21.77
C ALA A 145 6.66 -5.01 -22.17
N LYS A 146 6.96 -4.01 -21.32
CA LYS A 146 8.07 -3.07 -21.51
C LYS A 146 9.43 -3.77 -21.46
N LYS A 147 9.65 -4.64 -20.46
CA LYS A 147 10.89 -5.42 -20.29
C LYS A 147 11.25 -6.23 -21.54
N TYR A 148 10.25 -6.78 -22.23
CA TYR A 148 10.45 -7.57 -23.45
C TYR A 148 10.15 -6.82 -24.75
N ASN A 149 9.87 -5.52 -24.68
CA ASN A 149 9.56 -4.66 -25.82
C ASN A 149 8.43 -5.23 -26.72
N VAL A 150 7.38 -5.75 -26.08
CA VAL A 150 6.23 -6.34 -26.76
C VAL A 150 5.39 -5.24 -27.40
N ARG A 151 5.14 -5.35 -28.70
CA ARG A 151 4.35 -4.37 -29.47
C ARG A 151 2.85 -4.69 -29.40
N GLY A 152 2.00 -3.71 -29.72
CA GLY A 152 0.56 -3.90 -29.83
C GLY A 152 -0.22 -3.77 -28.51
N PHE A 153 0.46 -3.35 -27.43
CA PHE A 153 -0.15 -3.13 -26.11
C PHE A 153 -0.13 -1.65 -25.67
N ASP A 154 0.00 -0.72 -26.61
CA ASP A 154 0.02 0.73 -26.34
C ASP A 154 -1.21 1.19 -25.55
N ALA A 155 -2.37 0.58 -25.82
CA ALA A 155 -3.60 0.89 -25.11
C ALA A 155 -3.57 0.44 -23.63
N ALA A 156 -2.95 -0.72 -23.32
CA ALA A 156 -2.77 -1.19 -21.95
C ALA A 156 -1.75 -0.32 -21.20
N ILE A 157 -0.66 0.08 -21.88
CA ILE A 157 0.34 1.01 -21.33
C ILE A 157 -0.31 2.37 -21.02
N LYS A 158 -1.11 2.89 -21.94
CA LYS A 158 -1.88 4.14 -21.73
C LYS A 158 -2.83 3.99 -20.55
N LEU A 159 -3.59 2.90 -20.47
CA LEU A 159 -4.52 2.65 -19.38
C LEU A 159 -3.80 2.60 -18.02
N SER A 160 -2.67 1.90 -17.93
CA SER A 160 -1.85 1.83 -16.72
C SER A 160 -1.25 3.18 -16.33
N SER A 161 -1.02 4.06 -17.29
CA SER A 161 -0.51 5.42 -17.04
C SER A 161 -1.62 6.36 -16.58
N THR A 162 -2.84 6.20 -17.12
CA THR A 162 -4.03 6.97 -16.70
C THR A 162 -4.55 6.52 -15.33
N TYR A 163 -4.47 5.22 -15.04
CA TYR A 163 -4.93 4.61 -13.79
C TYR A 163 -3.78 3.81 -13.16
N PRO A 164 -2.77 4.49 -12.57
CA PRO A 164 -1.63 3.85 -11.94
C PRO A 164 -2.05 3.03 -10.72
N PHE A 165 -1.33 1.93 -10.46
CA PHE A 165 -1.61 1.07 -9.31
C PHE A 165 -1.09 1.72 -8.01
N ASN A 166 -1.97 2.46 -7.34
CA ASN A 166 -1.71 3.09 -6.05
C ASN A 166 -3.04 3.27 -5.28
N ILE A 167 -2.96 3.69 -4.01
CA ILE A 167 -4.15 3.89 -3.17
C ILE A 167 -5.07 5.02 -3.66
N HIS A 168 -4.54 6.07 -4.29
CA HIS A 168 -5.31 7.22 -4.78
C HIS A 168 -6.21 6.85 -5.96
N THR A 169 -5.69 6.04 -6.88
CA THR A 169 -6.47 5.51 -8.00
C THR A 169 -7.59 4.64 -7.46
N ILE A 170 -7.29 3.74 -6.51
CA ILE A 170 -8.31 2.91 -5.86
C ILE A 170 -9.37 3.80 -5.18
N ARG A 171 -8.95 4.82 -4.40
CA ARG A 171 -9.85 5.80 -3.77
C ARG A 171 -10.78 6.42 -4.80
N ASN A 172 -10.23 7.07 -5.82
CA ASN A 172 -11.00 7.77 -6.85
C ASN A 172 -12.01 6.83 -7.54
N LEU A 173 -11.62 5.58 -7.84
CA LEU A 173 -12.50 4.60 -8.47
C LEU A 173 -13.60 4.06 -7.54
N THR A 174 -13.44 4.16 -6.23
CA THR A 174 -14.47 3.77 -5.24
C THR A 174 -15.36 4.92 -4.79
N GLN A 175 -14.89 6.15 -4.93
CA GLN A 175 -15.57 7.35 -4.42
C GLN A 175 -16.24 8.19 -5.51
N GLU A 176 -15.77 8.10 -6.77
CA GLU A 176 -16.24 8.96 -7.85
C GLU A 176 -16.87 8.13 -8.98
N LEU A 177 -18.21 8.06 -9.01
CA LEU A 177 -18.98 7.27 -9.98
C LEU A 177 -18.61 7.59 -11.44
N LEU A 178 -18.38 8.87 -11.75
CA LEU A 178 -18.01 9.29 -13.10
C LEU A 178 -16.65 8.70 -13.52
N LYS A 179 -15.61 8.89 -12.69
CA LYS A 179 -14.27 8.33 -12.94
C LYS A 179 -14.30 6.82 -13.05
N PHE A 180 -15.10 6.17 -12.21
CA PHE A 180 -15.30 4.73 -12.28
C PHE A 180 -15.92 4.29 -13.61
N ASN A 181 -16.94 4.99 -14.12
CA ASN A 181 -17.55 4.66 -15.40
C ASN A 181 -16.60 4.90 -16.58
N GLU A 182 -15.83 5.99 -16.57
CA GLU A 182 -14.78 6.25 -17.57
C GLU A 182 -13.72 5.13 -17.58
N PHE A 183 -13.33 4.68 -16.40
CA PHE A 183 -12.41 3.57 -16.21
C PHE A 183 -12.99 2.26 -16.77
N LEU A 184 -14.22 1.91 -16.38
CA LEU A 184 -14.90 0.69 -16.83
C LEU A 184 -15.07 0.68 -18.36
N ALA A 185 -15.46 1.82 -18.96
CA ALA A 185 -15.55 1.97 -20.41
C ALA A 185 -14.20 1.78 -21.10
N SER A 186 -13.12 2.35 -20.52
CA SER A 186 -11.76 2.21 -21.05
C SER A 186 -11.30 0.74 -21.04
N ILE A 187 -11.56 0.00 -19.96
CA ILE A 187 -11.24 -1.42 -19.85
C ILE A 187 -12.00 -2.26 -20.88
N LYS A 188 -13.29 -1.98 -21.05
CA LYS A 188 -14.13 -2.68 -22.05
C LYS A 188 -13.61 -2.45 -23.46
N ARG A 189 -13.16 -1.23 -23.77
CA ARG A 189 -12.67 -0.83 -25.11
C ARG A 189 -11.26 -1.33 -25.44
N TYR A 190 -10.32 -1.18 -24.51
CA TYR A 190 -8.89 -1.27 -24.84
C TYR A 190 -8.26 -2.65 -24.59
N LEU A 191 -8.89 -3.49 -23.76
CA LEU A 191 -8.38 -4.82 -23.44
C LEU A 191 -9.27 -5.87 -24.11
N SER A 192 -8.95 -6.23 -25.35
CA SER A 192 -9.64 -7.32 -26.06
C SER A 192 -9.27 -8.68 -25.46
N PRO A 193 -10.24 -9.59 -25.22
CA PRO A 193 -9.98 -10.93 -24.72
C PRO A 193 -9.49 -11.86 -25.84
N ASN A 194 -8.37 -11.51 -26.46
CA ASN A 194 -7.75 -12.33 -27.50
C ASN A 194 -6.39 -12.87 -27.03
N PRO A 195 -6.34 -14.11 -26.48
CA PRO A 195 -5.10 -14.73 -26.01
C PRO A 195 -4.04 -14.90 -27.10
N TYR A 196 -4.43 -14.90 -28.38
CA TYR A 196 -3.51 -15.02 -29.50
C TYR A 196 -2.62 -13.78 -29.68
N LEU A 197 -2.94 -12.63 -29.04
CA LEU A 197 -2.11 -11.42 -29.08
C LEU A 197 -0.71 -11.62 -28.49
N VAL A 198 -0.53 -12.65 -27.66
CA VAL A 198 0.76 -13.01 -27.04
C VAL A 198 1.29 -14.35 -27.57
N ASN A 199 0.75 -14.87 -28.67
CA ASN A 199 1.30 -16.06 -29.30
C ASN A 199 2.72 -15.78 -29.80
N GLY A 200 3.66 -16.67 -29.46
CA GLY A 200 5.09 -16.48 -29.79
C GLY A 200 5.85 -15.62 -28.78
N GLU A 201 5.18 -14.91 -27.88
CA GLU A 201 5.83 -14.14 -26.82
C GLU A 201 6.38 -15.03 -25.70
N LYS A 202 7.28 -14.49 -24.88
CA LYS A 202 7.87 -15.25 -23.76
C LYS A 202 6.80 -15.77 -22.79
N LYS A 203 7.08 -16.91 -22.16
CA LYS A 203 6.16 -17.55 -21.18
C LYS A 203 5.67 -16.58 -20.10
N GLU A 204 6.54 -15.71 -19.61
CA GLU A 204 6.23 -14.67 -18.61
C GLU A 204 5.18 -13.68 -19.13
N VAL A 205 5.34 -13.14 -20.35
CA VAL A 205 4.37 -12.24 -21.00
C VAL A 205 3.02 -12.92 -21.13
N ARG A 206 3.01 -14.17 -21.62
CA ARG A 206 1.77 -14.93 -21.83
C ARG A 206 1.01 -15.19 -20.53
N LEU A 207 1.74 -15.49 -19.45
CA LEU A 207 1.15 -15.70 -18.13
C LEU A 207 0.51 -14.41 -17.60
N ARG A 208 1.27 -13.30 -17.58
CA ARG A 208 0.77 -12.01 -17.08
C ARG A 208 -0.40 -11.47 -17.89
N PHE A 209 -0.39 -11.68 -19.21
CA PHE A 209 -1.53 -11.29 -20.04
C PHE A 209 -2.78 -12.11 -19.73
N ARG A 210 -2.63 -13.42 -19.48
CA ARG A 210 -3.76 -14.26 -19.05
C ARG A 210 -4.31 -13.79 -17.71
N ASP A 211 -3.44 -13.53 -16.74
CA ASP A 211 -3.84 -13.02 -15.42
C ASP A 211 -4.61 -11.70 -15.54
N LEU A 212 -4.15 -10.79 -16.40
CA LEU A 212 -4.83 -9.54 -16.71
C LEU A 212 -6.22 -9.77 -17.34
N LEU A 213 -6.35 -10.70 -18.29
CA LEU A 213 -7.65 -11.01 -18.89
C LEU A 213 -8.63 -11.62 -17.88
N THR A 214 -8.16 -12.48 -16.98
CA THR A 214 -8.97 -13.03 -15.89
C THR A 214 -9.41 -11.93 -14.92
N ALA A 215 -8.47 -11.07 -14.48
CA ALA A 215 -8.79 -9.96 -13.60
C ALA A 215 -9.76 -8.96 -14.24
N ARG A 216 -9.61 -8.69 -15.54
CA ARG A 216 -10.55 -7.89 -16.33
C ARG A 216 -11.94 -8.48 -16.29
N GLN A 217 -12.09 -9.77 -16.57
CA GLN A 217 -13.40 -10.41 -16.64
C GLN A 217 -14.09 -10.36 -15.27
N ASN A 218 -13.37 -10.71 -14.20
CA ASN A 218 -13.87 -10.61 -12.82
C ASN A 218 -14.31 -9.19 -12.48
N LEU A 219 -13.54 -8.18 -12.88
CA LEU A 219 -13.91 -6.77 -12.70
C LEU A 219 -15.22 -6.46 -13.43
N ILE A 220 -15.33 -6.77 -14.73
CA ILE A 220 -16.54 -6.49 -15.51
C ILE A 220 -17.76 -7.21 -14.92
N ASP A 221 -17.63 -8.48 -14.54
CA ASP A 221 -18.76 -9.28 -14.03
C ASP A 221 -19.30 -8.68 -12.72
N ILE A 222 -18.42 -8.29 -11.81
CA ILE A 222 -18.80 -7.73 -10.50
C ILE A 222 -19.28 -6.28 -10.63
N MET A 223 -18.63 -5.49 -11.48
CA MET A 223 -18.77 -4.03 -11.53
C MET A 223 -19.74 -3.50 -12.58
N SER A 224 -20.14 -4.33 -13.54
CA SER A 224 -21.07 -3.93 -14.62
C SER A 224 -22.42 -3.42 -14.12
N ARG A 225 -22.86 -3.80 -12.92
CA ARG A 225 -24.08 -3.25 -12.30
C ARG A 225 -24.04 -1.75 -12.02
N PHE A 226 -22.84 -1.16 -11.97
CA PHE A 226 -22.64 0.27 -11.78
C PHE A 226 -22.44 1.02 -13.11
N ASP A 227 -22.57 0.32 -14.23
CA ASP A 227 -22.44 0.88 -15.56
C ASP A 227 -23.69 1.70 -15.92
N VAL A 228 -23.54 3.02 -15.88
CA VAL A 228 -24.64 3.95 -16.18
C VAL A 228 -24.93 4.06 -17.69
N THR A 229 -24.07 3.51 -18.55
CA THR A 229 -24.26 3.62 -20.01
C THR A 229 -25.34 2.70 -20.56
N ASN A 230 -25.70 1.65 -19.81
CA ASN A 230 -26.65 0.62 -20.23
C ASN A 230 -27.93 0.58 -19.37
N ALA A 231 -28.11 1.53 -18.46
CA ALA A 231 -29.14 1.45 -17.43
C ALA A 231 -30.40 2.25 -17.75
N LYS A 232 -31.57 1.65 -17.49
CA LYS A 232 -32.87 2.33 -17.50
C LYS A 232 -33.14 3.13 -16.22
N ASP A 233 -32.37 2.89 -15.15
CA ASP A 233 -32.57 3.44 -13.81
C ASP A 233 -31.24 3.93 -13.23
N ASN A 234 -30.84 5.12 -13.68
CA ASN A 234 -29.58 5.75 -13.26
C ASN A 234 -29.58 6.17 -11.78
N GLU A 235 -30.76 6.42 -11.20
CA GLU A 235 -30.91 6.85 -9.82
C GLU A 235 -30.60 5.70 -8.85
N LYS A 236 -31.12 4.49 -9.12
CA LYS A 236 -30.78 3.31 -8.34
C LYS A 236 -29.28 3.00 -8.37
N ILE A 237 -28.66 3.06 -9.55
CA ILE A 237 -27.21 2.82 -9.69
C ILE A 237 -26.40 3.84 -8.90
N ALA A 238 -26.78 5.12 -8.97
CA ALA A 238 -26.11 6.17 -8.22
C ALA A 238 -26.23 5.95 -6.71
N ASN A 239 -27.40 5.51 -6.23
CA ASN A 239 -27.62 5.17 -4.82
C ASN A 239 -26.82 3.94 -4.37
N ASP A 240 -26.78 2.88 -5.18
CA ASP A 240 -25.99 1.68 -4.88
C ASP A 240 -24.48 1.99 -4.87
N PHE A 241 -24.01 2.85 -5.78
CA PHE A 241 -22.62 3.30 -5.78
C PHE A 241 -22.33 4.20 -4.57
N ARG A 242 -23.25 5.08 -4.19
CA ARG A 242 -23.09 5.90 -2.97
C ARG A 242 -22.94 5.03 -1.72
N ASN A 243 -23.70 3.94 -1.62
CA ASN A 243 -23.55 2.97 -0.53
C ASN A 243 -22.15 2.33 -0.54
N LEU A 244 -21.64 1.96 -1.72
CA LEU A 244 -20.26 1.50 -1.88
C LEU A 244 -19.23 2.56 -1.43
N SER A 245 -19.41 3.82 -1.83
CA SER A 245 -18.51 4.91 -1.45
C SER A 245 -18.47 5.11 0.07
N ILE A 246 -19.64 5.06 0.73
CA ILE A 246 -19.73 5.12 2.19
C ILE A 246 -18.99 3.95 2.85
N MET A 247 -19.12 2.73 2.33
CA MET A 247 -18.42 1.55 2.87
C MET A 247 -16.91 1.63 2.66
N THR A 248 -16.48 2.27 1.58
CA THR A 248 -15.06 2.39 1.21
C THR A 248 -14.43 3.68 1.71
N THR A 249 -15.10 4.44 2.59
CA THR A 249 -14.57 5.67 3.21
C THR A 249 -13.23 5.43 3.93
N VAL A 250 -12.98 4.23 4.43
CA VAL A 250 -11.64 3.84 4.96
C VAL A 250 -10.51 4.07 3.94
N ILE A 251 -10.78 3.88 2.65
CA ILE A 251 -9.79 4.10 1.60
C ILE A 251 -9.46 5.59 1.50
N ASN A 252 -10.39 6.48 1.85
CA ASN A 252 -10.11 7.92 2.00
C ASN A 252 -9.11 8.13 3.14
N GLU A 253 -9.29 7.50 4.31
CA GLU A 253 -8.32 7.63 5.41
C GLU A 253 -6.92 7.13 5.02
N LEU A 254 -6.83 6.07 4.22
CA LEU A 254 -5.54 5.55 3.73
C LEU A 254 -4.89 6.39 2.62
N ALA A 255 -5.69 7.18 1.89
CA ALA A 255 -5.25 7.99 0.76
C ALA A 255 -5.07 9.47 1.10
N ASP A 256 -5.85 10.00 2.05
CA ASP A 256 -5.84 11.38 2.53
C ASP A 256 -4.86 11.57 3.69
N ASP A 257 -4.19 10.50 4.13
CA ASP A 257 -2.98 10.62 4.91
C ASP A 257 -1.93 11.30 4.04
N GLU A 258 -1.88 12.64 4.02
CA GLU A 258 -0.97 13.48 3.22
C GLU A 258 0.52 13.14 3.45
N THR A 259 0.79 12.37 4.51
CA THR A 259 2.09 11.89 4.89
C THR A 259 2.48 10.60 4.12
N MET A 260 1.51 9.89 3.53
CA MET A 260 1.62 8.63 2.78
C MET A 260 0.88 8.67 1.44
N ASN A 261 1.56 8.23 0.37
CA ASN A 261 1.01 8.12 -0.99
C ASN A 261 0.66 9.49 -1.60
N ALA A 262 1.40 9.94 -2.62
CA ALA A 262 0.89 10.94 -3.55
C ALA A 262 1.62 10.71 -4.87
N ASP A 263 0.86 10.35 -5.90
CA ASP A 263 1.44 9.88 -7.14
C ASP A 263 2.04 11.03 -7.96
N LYS A 264 3.26 10.82 -8.47
CA LYS A 264 3.96 11.74 -9.37
C LYS A 264 3.45 11.51 -10.79
N THR A 265 2.29 12.05 -11.12
CA THR A 265 1.90 12.29 -12.51
C THR A 265 1.18 13.63 -12.66
N VAL A 266 1.84 14.69 -12.22
CA VAL A 266 1.63 16.02 -12.82
C VAL A 266 3.00 16.60 -13.12
N SER A 267 3.32 16.67 -14.42
CA SER A 267 4.42 17.43 -14.97
C SER A 267 4.56 18.78 -14.27
N ARG A 268 5.76 19.07 -13.76
CA ARG A 268 6.28 20.42 -13.75
C ARG A 268 7.69 20.40 -14.30
N SER A 269 7.75 20.48 -15.62
CA SER A 269 8.70 21.33 -16.31
C SER A 269 8.55 22.75 -15.77
N ILE A 270 9.51 23.21 -14.97
CA ILE A 270 10.23 24.48 -15.13
C ILE A 270 11.67 24.19 -14.72
#